data_AF-A0A971N2R8-F1
#
_entry.id   AF-A0A971N2R8-F1
#
_cell.length_a   1.000
_cell.length_b   1.000
_cell.length_c   1.000
_cell.angle_alpha   90.00
_cell.angle_beta   90.00
_cell.angle_gamma   90.00
#
_symmetry.space_group_name_H-M   'P 1'
#
loop_
_entity.id
_entity.type
_entity.pdbx_description
1 polymer ?
#
loop_
_entity_poly.entity_id
_entity_poly.type
_entity_poly.pdbx_seq_one_letter_code
_entity_poly.pdbx_strand_id
1 'polypeptide(L)'
;AVLFPEPKTTDMLTSHVDLLPTLLGIAGLLPEKIQAELSKSHTEVHPLVGRNLAPLLQGKREFMGAGEPLYFMTDDNVTKGLNQVSAFGIPYHAVVQPNSIETVITTLPTGKGGTTELWKYSRYFENPQFQSIPGRSSRFPYRGPTTRIFNPGCLLEPPTNGEPVPDQYEMYNLTRDPLEVENLIHHPDPALQGIRLILDRLLREQCQKKRLYPTSGEVPNKPSCS
;
A
#
# COMPACT_ATOMS: atom_id res chain seq x y z
N ALA A 1 -7.39 -18.15 -32.58
CA ALA A 1 -5.93 -18.22 -32.40
C ALA A 1 -5.64 -18.22 -30.92
N VAL A 2 -4.71 -19.05 -30.44
CA VAL A 2 -4.30 -19.05 -29.04
C VAL A 2 -3.29 -17.92 -28.84
N LEU A 3 -3.50 -17.05 -27.84
CA LEU A 3 -2.64 -15.89 -27.59
C LEU A 3 -1.22 -16.31 -27.20
N PHE A 4 -1.08 -17.42 -26.48
CA PHE A 4 0.19 -18.00 -26.07
C PHE A 4 0.29 -19.47 -26.52
N PRO A 5 1.19 -19.81 -27.47
CA PRO A 5 1.37 -21.19 -27.89
C PRO A 5 2.07 -22.05 -26.82
N GLU A 6 2.78 -21.40 -25.89
CA GLU A 6 3.47 -22.00 -24.75
C GLU A 6 3.37 -21.06 -23.53
N PRO A 7 3.52 -21.56 -22.29
CA PRO A 7 3.57 -20.72 -21.10
C PRO A 7 4.67 -19.65 -21.20
N LYS A 8 4.34 -18.43 -20.75
CA LYS A 8 5.27 -17.29 -20.70
C LYS A 8 5.32 -16.71 -19.29
N THR A 9 6.46 -16.16 -18.93
CA THR A 9 6.70 -15.49 -17.64
C THR A 9 7.27 -14.09 -17.87
N THR A 10 7.15 -13.24 -16.85
CA THR A 10 7.68 -11.88 -16.84
C THR A 10 8.07 -11.51 -15.42
N ASP A 11 9.19 -10.79 -15.28
CA ASP A 11 9.64 -10.22 -14.01
C ASP A 11 9.24 -8.74 -13.86
N MET A 12 8.48 -8.21 -14.84
CA MET A 12 7.95 -6.85 -14.78
C MET A 12 7.01 -6.69 -13.60
N LEU A 13 7.18 -5.60 -12.85
CA LEU A 13 6.29 -5.26 -11.74
C LEU A 13 4.87 -4.98 -12.25
N THR A 14 3.92 -5.81 -11.80
CA THR A 14 2.48 -5.69 -12.07
C THR A 14 1.69 -5.67 -10.77
N SER A 15 0.51 -5.05 -10.79
CA SER A 15 -0.40 -5.02 -9.64
C SER A 15 -1.81 -5.45 -10.03
N HIS A 16 -2.61 -5.88 -9.06
CA HIS A 16 -4.01 -6.25 -9.26
C HIS A 16 -4.84 -5.10 -9.86
N VAL A 17 -4.49 -3.85 -9.58
CA VAL A 17 -5.17 -2.66 -10.16
C VAL A 17 -4.95 -2.52 -11.67
N ASP A 18 -3.94 -3.19 -12.23
CA ASP A 18 -3.67 -3.19 -13.67
C ASP A 18 -4.67 -4.06 -14.46
N LEU A 19 -5.44 -4.94 -13.79
CA LEU A 19 -6.37 -5.86 -14.45
C LEU A 19 -7.46 -5.14 -15.24
N LEU A 20 -8.17 -4.18 -14.63
CA LEU A 20 -9.28 -3.48 -15.30
C LEU A 20 -8.81 -2.68 -16.53
N PRO A 21 -7.79 -1.80 -16.45
CA PRO A 21 -7.25 -1.11 -17.61
C PRO A 21 -6.77 -2.08 -18.71
N THR A 22 -6.19 -3.22 -18.32
CA THR A 22 -5.73 -4.25 -19.26
C THR A 22 -6.90 -4.89 -20.01
N LEU A 23 -7.99 -5.25 -19.30
CA LEU A 23 -9.19 -5.82 -19.92
C LEU A 23 -9.84 -4.84 -20.91
N LEU A 24 -9.91 -3.55 -20.54
CA LEU A 24 -10.40 -2.50 -21.44
C LEU A 24 -9.50 -2.39 -22.69
N GLY A 25 -8.19 -2.41 -22.50
CA GLY A 25 -7.20 -2.37 -23.59
C GLY A 25 -7.33 -3.54 -24.56
N ILE A 26 -7.53 -4.76 -24.05
CA ILE A 26 -7.75 -5.97 -24.88
C ILE A 26 -9.06 -5.86 -25.65
N ALA A 27 -10.11 -5.30 -25.03
CA ALA A 27 -11.41 -5.09 -25.66
C ALA A 27 -11.43 -3.92 -26.67
N GLY A 28 -10.33 -3.17 -26.81
CA GLY A 28 -10.27 -1.97 -27.67
C GLY A 28 -11.12 -0.80 -27.14
N LEU A 29 -11.43 -0.81 -25.84
CA LEU A 29 -12.23 0.23 -25.18
C LEU A 29 -11.32 1.31 -24.61
N LEU A 30 -11.75 2.56 -24.75
CA LEU A 30 -11.03 3.73 -24.25
C LEU A 30 -11.57 4.13 -22.87
N PRO A 31 -10.77 4.03 -21.78
CA PRO A 31 -11.22 4.37 -20.43
C PRO A 31 -11.80 5.78 -20.33
N GLU A 32 -11.23 6.76 -21.04
CA GLU A 32 -11.65 8.15 -21.00
C GLU A 32 -13.08 8.33 -21.55
N LYS A 33 -13.45 7.58 -22.59
CA LYS A 33 -14.81 7.60 -23.14
C LYS A 33 -15.81 6.97 -22.19
N ILE A 34 -15.44 5.86 -21.54
CA ILE A 34 -16.29 5.18 -20.55
C ILE A 34 -16.51 6.09 -19.35
N GLN A 35 -15.45 6.72 -18.84
CA GLN A 35 -15.53 7.67 -17.73
C GLN A 35 -16.44 8.85 -18.08
N ALA A 36 -16.28 9.45 -19.27
CA ALA A 36 -17.14 10.54 -19.71
C ALA A 36 -18.63 10.17 -19.77
N GLU A 37 -18.95 8.93 -20.13
CA GLU A 37 -20.33 8.43 -20.10
C GLU A 37 -20.83 8.22 -18.67
N LEU A 38 -20.03 7.58 -17.81
CA LEU A 38 -20.37 7.33 -16.40
C LEU A 38 -20.57 8.63 -15.61
N SER A 39 -19.79 9.68 -15.92
CA SER A 39 -19.88 11.00 -15.28
C SER A 39 -21.22 11.69 -15.51
N LYS A 40 -22.04 11.24 -16.47
CA LYS A 40 -23.40 11.79 -16.67
C LYS A 40 -24.39 11.35 -15.59
N SER A 41 -24.14 10.21 -14.94
CA SER A 41 -25.06 9.60 -13.96
C SER A 41 -24.45 9.32 -12.60
N HIS A 42 -23.12 9.33 -12.48
CA HIS A 42 -22.40 9.07 -11.23
C HIS A 42 -21.72 10.34 -10.73
N THR A 43 -21.78 10.56 -9.43
CA THR A 43 -21.15 11.71 -8.77
C THR A 43 -19.64 11.56 -8.65
N GLU A 44 -19.12 10.33 -8.62
CA GLU A 44 -17.72 10.01 -8.44
C GLU A 44 -17.22 9.12 -9.57
N VAL A 45 -16.36 9.68 -10.42
CA VAL A 45 -15.68 8.96 -11.50
C VAL A 45 -14.23 9.40 -11.51
N HIS A 46 -13.32 8.47 -11.27
CA HIS A 46 -11.89 8.74 -11.19
C HIS A 46 -11.11 8.07 -12.34
N PRO A 47 -9.98 8.67 -12.74
CA PRO A 47 -8.96 8.01 -13.57
C PRO A 47 -8.59 6.64 -13.01
N LEU A 48 -8.37 5.66 -13.90
CA LEU A 48 -7.86 4.37 -13.47
C LEU A 48 -6.39 4.53 -13.05
N VAL A 49 -6.05 4.05 -11.85
CA VAL A 49 -4.68 4.13 -11.30
C VAL A 49 -3.75 3.04 -11.84
N GLY A 50 -4.32 1.94 -12.32
CA GLY A 50 -3.59 0.85 -12.96
C GLY A 50 -3.25 1.14 -14.42
N ARG A 51 -2.40 0.30 -14.99
CA ARG A 51 -1.86 0.42 -16.34
C ARG A 51 -2.44 -0.63 -17.27
N ASN A 52 -2.51 -0.31 -18.56
CA ASN A 52 -2.88 -1.26 -19.59
C ASN A 52 -1.67 -2.15 -19.96
N LEU A 53 -1.71 -3.41 -19.52
CA LEU A 53 -0.68 -4.43 -19.80
C LEU A 53 -0.96 -5.26 -21.06
N ALA A 54 -1.96 -4.90 -21.88
CA ALA A 54 -2.21 -5.59 -23.15
C ALA A 54 -0.96 -5.65 -24.07
N PRO A 55 -0.12 -4.60 -24.16
CA PRO A 55 1.15 -4.68 -24.89
C PRO A 55 2.09 -5.77 -24.37
N LEU A 56 2.15 -5.96 -23.05
CA LEU A 56 2.96 -7.01 -22.42
C LEU A 56 2.49 -8.40 -22.83
N LEU A 57 1.17 -8.62 -22.87
CA LEU A 57 0.57 -9.88 -23.33
C LEU A 57 0.85 -10.15 -24.82
N GLN A 58 1.10 -9.11 -25.61
CA GLN A 58 1.55 -9.21 -27.00
C GLN A 58 3.07 -9.37 -27.14
N GLY A 59 3.80 -9.52 -26.04
CA GLY A 59 5.26 -9.69 -26.02
C GLY A 59 6.07 -8.39 -26.07
N LYS A 60 5.43 -7.21 -26.00
CA LYS A 60 6.15 -5.93 -25.94
C LYS A 60 6.65 -5.68 -24.53
N ARG A 61 7.94 -5.36 -24.40
CA ARG A 61 8.58 -5.04 -23.11
C ARG A 61 8.60 -3.55 -22.79
N GLU A 62 8.60 -2.72 -23.83
CA GLU A 62 8.59 -1.27 -23.72
C GLU A 62 7.23 -0.73 -24.15
N PHE A 63 6.58 -0.03 -23.22
CA PHE A 63 5.32 0.66 -23.43
C PHE A 63 5.12 1.67 -22.29
N MET A 64 4.14 2.56 -22.44
CA MET A 64 3.82 3.55 -21.42
C MET A 64 3.47 2.87 -20.09
N GLY A 65 4.23 3.19 -19.04
CA GLY A 65 4.03 2.61 -17.71
C GLY A 65 4.74 1.28 -17.46
N ALA A 66 5.47 0.73 -18.44
CA ALA A 66 6.24 -0.50 -18.28
C ALA A 66 7.25 -0.35 -17.13
N GLY A 67 7.18 -1.25 -16.14
CA GLY A 67 8.08 -1.23 -14.98
C GLY A 67 7.92 -0.01 -14.06
N GLU A 68 6.84 0.78 -14.17
CA GLU A 68 6.58 1.86 -13.20
C GLU A 68 6.52 1.33 -11.76
N PRO A 69 6.94 2.15 -10.76
CA PRO A 69 6.85 1.80 -9.35
C PRO A 69 5.43 1.41 -8.93
N LEU A 70 5.33 0.37 -8.10
CA LEU A 70 4.08 -0.02 -7.46
C LEU A 70 3.88 0.79 -6.19
N TYR A 71 2.63 1.17 -5.92
CA TYR A 71 2.22 1.83 -4.69
C TYR A 71 1.18 0.96 -4.00
N PHE A 72 1.45 0.66 -2.74
CA PHE A 72 0.54 -0.03 -1.85
C PHE A 72 0.22 0.90 -0.69
N MET A 73 -1.04 0.92 -0.27
CA MET A 73 -1.42 1.56 0.97
C MET A 73 -2.51 0.78 1.67
N THR A 74 -2.53 0.87 3.00
CA THR A 74 -3.65 0.44 3.81
C THR A 74 -3.82 1.38 5.00
N ASP A 75 -5.06 1.76 5.23
CA ASP A 75 -5.52 2.47 6.42
C ASP A 75 -6.44 1.57 7.28
N ASP A 76 -6.54 0.31 6.90
CA ASP A 76 -7.33 -0.66 7.62
C ASP A 76 -6.58 -1.13 8.87
N ASN A 77 -7.31 -1.22 9.98
CA ASN A 77 -6.82 -1.83 11.20
C ASN A 77 -7.57 -3.14 11.40
N VAL A 78 -7.09 -4.20 10.73
CA VAL A 78 -7.69 -5.54 10.77
C VAL A 78 -7.79 -6.12 12.19
N THR A 79 -6.96 -5.64 13.10
CA THR A 79 -6.98 -6.07 14.50
C THR A 79 -8.00 -5.33 15.35
N LYS A 80 -8.65 -4.28 14.81
CA LYS A 80 -9.70 -3.51 15.46
C LYS A 80 -11.04 -3.77 14.79
N GLY A 81 -11.99 -4.31 15.54
CA GLY A 81 -13.33 -4.59 15.04
C GLY A 81 -14.32 -4.92 16.15
N LEU A 82 -15.54 -5.28 15.77
CA LEU A 82 -16.60 -5.65 16.71
C LEU A 82 -16.27 -6.93 17.51
N ASN A 83 -15.43 -7.81 16.94
CA ASN A 83 -15.07 -9.11 17.51
C ASN A 83 -13.55 -9.27 17.61
N GLN A 84 -12.92 -8.76 18.67
CA GLN A 84 -11.47 -8.90 18.91
C GLN A 84 -11.15 -10.17 19.70
N VAL A 85 -11.51 -11.32 19.14
CA VAL A 85 -11.20 -12.64 19.70
C VAL A 85 -10.54 -13.52 18.66
N SER A 86 -9.51 -14.23 19.09
CA SER A 86 -8.86 -15.26 18.27
C SER A 86 -9.83 -16.40 17.96
N ALA A 87 -9.44 -17.29 17.05
CA ALA A 87 -10.17 -18.53 16.76
C ALA A 87 -10.43 -19.41 18.01
N PHE A 88 -9.65 -19.23 19.08
CA PHE A 88 -9.80 -19.92 20.36
C PHE A 88 -10.66 -19.16 21.39
N GLY A 89 -11.28 -18.04 21.00
CA GLY A 89 -12.09 -17.21 21.89
C GLY A 89 -11.27 -16.34 22.86
N ILE A 90 -9.96 -16.26 22.68
CA ILE A 90 -9.07 -15.45 23.53
C ILE A 90 -9.09 -14.01 23.00
N PRO A 91 -9.46 -13.01 23.82
CA PRO A 91 -9.40 -11.61 23.42
C PRO A 91 -7.98 -11.14 23.12
N TYR A 92 -7.84 -10.24 22.15
CA TYR A 92 -6.56 -9.59 21.83
C TYR A 92 -6.73 -8.08 21.67
N HIS A 93 -5.62 -7.33 21.82
CA HIS A 93 -5.60 -5.90 21.61
C HIS A 93 -5.34 -5.56 20.14
N ALA A 94 -5.89 -4.43 19.69
CA ALA A 94 -5.56 -3.91 18.37
C ALA A 94 -4.08 -3.46 18.33
N VAL A 95 -3.48 -3.53 17.14
CA VAL A 95 -2.16 -2.99 16.82
C VAL A 95 -2.17 -1.49 17.12
N VAL A 96 -1.18 -1.09 17.90
CA VAL A 96 -0.94 0.28 18.35
C VAL A 96 -0.48 1.15 17.17
N GLN A 97 -0.54 2.48 17.33
CA GLN A 97 -0.02 3.39 16.31
C GLN A 97 1.51 3.32 16.26
N PRO A 98 2.14 3.56 15.09
CA PRO A 98 1.53 3.85 13.79
C PRO A 98 1.06 2.57 13.08
N ASN A 99 -0.19 2.56 12.58
CA ASN A 99 -0.80 1.38 11.96
C ASN A 99 -1.39 1.60 10.56
N SER A 100 -1.27 2.81 10.00
CA SER A 100 -1.45 3.03 8.57
C SER A 100 -0.12 2.82 7.85
N ILE A 101 -0.17 2.24 6.66
CA ILE A 101 1.01 1.86 5.89
C ILE A 101 0.89 2.42 4.48
N GLU A 102 1.98 2.97 3.98
CA GLU A 102 2.20 3.21 2.56
C GLU A 102 3.56 2.66 2.13
N THR A 103 3.61 2.08 0.93
CA THR A 103 4.78 1.36 0.45
C THR A 103 4.98 1.63 -1.03
N VAL A 104 6.24 1.82 -1.43
CA VAL A 104 6.67 1.80 -2.83
C VAL A 104 7.52 0.57 -3.09
N ILE A 105 7.24 -0.12 -4.20
CA ILE A 105 8.05 -1.24 -4.70
C ILE A 105 8.52 -0.88 -6.10
N THR A 106 9.82 -0.90 -6.33
CA THR A 106 10.42 -0.46 -7.59
C THR A 106 11.75 -1.14 -7.87
N THR A 107 12.18 -1.11 -9.11
CA THR A 107 13.49 -1.59 -9.53
C THR A 107 14.48 -0.43 -9.68
N LEU A 108 15.70 -0.56 -9.15
CA LEU A 108 16.77 0.43 -9.26
C LEU A 108 18.07 -0.23 -9.76
N PRO A 109 18.93 0.47 -10.53
CA PRO A 109 20.21 -0.07 -11.03
C PRO A 109 21.31 -0.04 -9.95
N THR A 110 21.07 -0.66 -8.79
CA THR A 110 21.94 -0.60 -7.61
C THR A 110 22.86 -1.82 -7.45
N GLY A 111 22.65 -2.85 -8.26
CA GLY A 111 23.46 -4.06 -8.20
C GLY A 111 24.84 -3.88 -8.86
N LYS A 112 25.68 -4.91 -8.72
CA LYS A 112 27.06 -4.90 -9.27
C LYS A 112 27.01 -4.66 -10.78
N GLY A 113 27.78 -3.68 -11.27
CA GLY A 113 27.78 -3.31 -12.68
C GLY A 113 26.50 -2.62 -13.15
N GLY A 114 25.68 -2.07 -12.24
CA GLY A 114 24.43 -1.39 -12.57
C GLY A 114 23.27 -2.35 -12.85
N THR A 115 23.39 -3.61 -12.43
CA THR A 115 22.28 -4.57 -12.56
C THR A 115 21.08 -4.10 -11.76
N THR A 116 19.90 -4.36 -12.31
CA THR A 116 18.63 -4.03 -11.68
C THR A 116 18.41 -4.86 -10.41
N GLU A 117 18.07 -4.19 -9.31
CA GLU A 117 17.64 -4.82 -8.06
C GLU A 117 16.26 -4.29 -7.66
N LEU A 118 15.47 -5.15 -7.05
CA LEU A 118 14.12 -4.87 -6.57
C LEU A 118 14.19 -4.33 -5.14
N TRP A 119 13.50 -3.22 -4.89
CA TRP A 119 13.47 -2.54 -3.61
C TRP A 119 12.04 -2.36 -3.13
N LYS A 120 11.87 -2.47 -1.81
CA LYS A 120 10.65 -2.12 -1.08
C LYS A 120 10.98 -1.07 -0.03
N TYR A 121 10.17 -0.04 0.05
CA TYR A 121 10.26 1.01 1.07
C TYR A 121 8.88 1.28 1.62
N SER A 122 8.72 1.14 2.94
CA SER A 122 7.45 1.33 3.65
C SER A 122 7.57 2.45 4.67
N ARG A 123 6.51 3.25 4.79
CA ARG A 123 6.28 4.19 5.87
C ARG A 123 5.04 3.76 6.64
N TYR A 124 5.19 3.69 7.95
CA TYR A 124 4.14 3.49 8.92
C TYR A 124 3.87 4.82 9.59
N PHE A 125 2.61 5.27 9.58
CA PHE A 125 2.24 6.56 10.13
C PHE A 125 0.92 6.47 10.89
N GLU A 126 0.66 7.47 11.74
CA GLU A 126 -0.64 7.66 12.37
C GLU A 126 -1.54 8.49 11.44
N ASN A 127 -2.61 7.91 10.89
CA ASN A 127 -3.49 8.62 9.98
C ASN A 127 -4.39 9.63 10.73
N PRO A 128 -4.27 10.95 10.46
CA PRO A 128 -5.04 12.00 11.15
C PRO A 128 -6.55 11.90 10.94
N GLN A 129 -7.02 11.29 9.84
CA GLN A 129 -8.45 11.07 9.56
C GLN A 129 -9.14 10.29 10.67
N PHE A 130 -8.41 9.45 11.40
CA PHE A 130 -8.97 8.59 12.44
C PHE A 130 -8.86 9.16 13.84
N GLN A 131 -8.11 10.24 14.04
CA GLN A 131 -8.07 10.97 15.30
C GLN A 131 -9.39 11.72 15.54
N SER A 132 -9.99 12.25 14.48
CA SER A 132 -11.18 13.10 14.54
C SER A 132 -12.53 12.36 14.51
N ILE A 133 -12.55 11.02 14.46
CA ILE A 133 -13.80 10.24 14.39
C ILE A 133 -14.24 9.83 15.81
N PRO A 134 -15.35 10.39 16.34
CA PRO A 134 -15.89 9.99 17.64
C PRO A 134 -16.18 8.49 17.66
N GLY A 135 -15.75 7.79 18.70
CA GLY A 135 -15.96 6.34 18.82
C GLY A 135 -14.88 5.47 18.15
N ARG A 136 -14.04 6.01 17.27
CA ARG A 136 -12.90 5.28 16.68
C ARG A 136 -11.62 5.42 17.50
N SER A 137 -11.43 6.49 18.24
CA SER A 137 -10.35 6.61 19.24
C SER A 137 -10.65 5.81 20.51
N SER A 138 -11.92 5.51 20.81
CA SER A 138 -12.26 4.60 21.90
C SER A 138 -11.70 3.22 21.60
N ARG A 139 -11.00 2.66 22.60
CA ARG A 139 -10.77 1.21 22.67
C ARG A 139 -12.17 0.59 22.71
N PHE A 140 -12.49 -0.28 21.75
CA PHE A 140 -13.71 -1.08 21.86
C PHE A 140 -13.40 -2.19 22.87
N PRO A 141 -13.87 -2.11 24.13
CA PRO A 141 -13.67 -3.23 25.03
C PRO A 141 -14.43 -4.43 24.45
N TYR A 142 -13.80 -5.61 24.45
CA TYR A 142 -14.49 -6.85 24.13
C TYR A 142 -15.72 -7.01 25.04
N ARG A 143 -16.91 -7.19 24.45
CA ARG A 143 -18.20 -7.34 25.17
C ARG A 143 -18.79 -8.76 25.12
N GLY A 144 -18.06 -9.73 24.60
CA GLY A 144 -18.53 -11.12 24.46
C GLY A 144 -18.18 -12.01 25.67
N PRO A 145 -18.65 -13.28 25.69
CA PRO A 145 -18.29 -14.26 26.70
C PRO A 145 -16.82 -14.71 26.56
N THR A 146 -15.99 -14.37 27.54
CA THR A 146 -14.58 -14.75 27.63
C THR A 146 -14.43 -16.19 28.13
N THR A 147 -13.79 -17.08 27.36
CA THR A 147 -13.45 -18.44 27.80
C THR A 147 -12.35 -18.47 28.87
N ARG A 148 -11.49 -17.45 28.89
CA ARG A 148 -10.56 -17.14 29.98
C ARG A 148 -10.53 -15.64 30.22
N ILE A 149 -10.76 -15.23 31.45
CA ILE A 149 -10.46 -13.87 31.91
C ILE A 149 -8.96 -13.89 32.23
N PHE A 150 -8.23 -12.91 31.70
CA PHE A 150 -6.82 -12.63 32.01
C PHE A 150 -5.75 -13.41 31.24
N ASN A 151 -5.04 -12.69 30.37
CA ASN A 151 -3.64 -12.95 30.05
C ASN A 151 -2.81 -11.82 30.70
N PRO A 152 -2.14 -12.05 31.84
CA PRO A 152 -1.48 -10.99 32.63
C PRO A 152 -0.28 -10.32 31.92
N GLY A 153 0.14 -10.82 30.76
CA GLY A 153 1.20 -10.21 29.93
C GLY A 153 0.72 -9.11 28.97
N CYS A 154 -0.59 -8.92 28.81
CA CYS A 154 -1.14 -7.86 27.98
C CYS A 154 -1.26 -6.59 28.82
N LEU A 155 -0.12 -5.91 29.03
CA LEU A 155 -0.13 -4.53 29.53
C LEU A 155 -1.00 -3.71 28.58
N LEU A 156 -2.07 -3.11 29.12
CA LEU A 156 -2.73 -1.98 28.49
C LEU A 156 -1.64 -0.93 28.32
N GLU A 157 -1.18 -0.71 27.09
CA GLU A 157 -0.31 0.45 26.86
C GLU A 157 -1.04 1.69 27.38
N PRO A 158 -0.35 2.56 28.14
CA PRO A 158 -0.96 3.78 28.61
C PRO A 158 -1.51 4.55 27.41
N PRO A 159 -2.64 5.27 27.56
CA PRO A 159 -3.05 6.20 26.51
C PRO A 159 -1.84 7.09 26.18
N THR A 160 -1.47 7.16 24.90
CA THR A 160 -0.57 8.23 24.44
C THR A 160 -1.21 9.53 24.91
N ASN A 161 -0.45 10.40 25.58
CA ASN A 161 -0.95 11.62 26.22
C ASN A 161 -1.43 12.68 25.20
N GLY A 162 -1.88 12.27 24.01
CA GLY A 162 -2.16 13.13 22.86
C GLY A 162 -0.93 13.46 22.01
N GLU A 163 0.26 12.97 22.38
CA GLU A 163 1.48 13.16 21.58
C GLU A 163 1.41 12.33 20.28
N PRO A 164 1.68 12.95 19.11
CA PRO A 164 1.71 12.24 17.83
C PRO A 164 2.74 11.11 17.85
N VAL A 165 2.37 9.94 17.37
CA VAL A 165 3.33 8.83 17.25
C VAL A 165 4.24 9.09 16.05
N PRO A 166 5.58 9.07 16.21
CA PRO A 166 6.49 9.27 15.08
C PRO A 166 6.33 8.20 14.02
N ASP A 167 6.50 8.60 12.76
CA ASP A 167 6.52 7.67 11.65
C ASP A 167 7.66 6.65 11.78
N GLN A 168 7.36 5.41 11.42
CA GLN A 168 8.34 4.33 11.37
C GLN A 168 8.55 3.93 9.92
N TYR A 169 9.73 3.39 9.60
CA TYR A 169 10.12 3.13 8.22
C TYR A 169 10.82 1.79 8.09
N GLU A 170 10.63 1.17 6.94
CA GLU A 170 11.31 -0.07 6.58
C GLU A 170 11.84 0.02 5.16
N MET A 171 13.01 -0.57 4.92
CA MET A 171 13.64 -0.60 3.61
C MET A 171 14.29 -1.96 3.36
N TYR A 172 13.94 -2.61 2.26
CA TYR A 172 14.44 -3.95 1.91
C TYR A 172 14.89 -4.01 0.45
N ASN A 173 15.98 -4.73 0.20
CA ASN A 173 16.39 -5.13 -1.15
C ASN A 173 15.86 -6.54 -1.42
N LEU A 174 14.69 -6.64 -2.07
CA LEU A 174 14.01 -7.90 -2.32
C LEU A 174 14.76 -8.83 -3.29
N THR A 175 15.70 -8.31 -4.07
CA THR A 175 16.58 -9.16 -4.89
C THR A 175 17.56 -9.96 -4.03
N ARG A 176 18.02 -9.39 -2.91
CA ARG A 176 18.99 -10.03 -2.01
C ARG A 176 18.34 -10.68 -0.80
N ASP A 177 17.24 -10.09 -0.32
CA ASP A 177 16.48 -10.50 0.85
C ASP A 177 14.99 -10.60 0.49
N PRO A 178 14.58 -11.66 -0.24
CA PRO A 178 13.19 -11.85 -0.65
C PRO A 178 12.25 -12.17 0.53
N LEU A 179 12.79 -12.49 1.71
CA LEU A 179 12.03 -12.81 2.91
C LEU A 179 11.91 -11.62 3.88
N GLU A 180 12.47 -10.46 3.53
CA GLU A 180 12.38 -9.21 4.30
C GLU A 180 12.87 -9.38 5.76
N VAL A 181 13.97 -10.10 5.93
CA VAL A 181 14.54 -10.41 7.24
C VAL A 181 15.35 -9.24 7.80
N GLU A 182 16.09 -8.52 6.94
CA GLU A 182 17.00 -7.45 7.36
C GLU A 182 16.48 -6.08 6.92
N ASN A 183 15.96 -5.29 7.88
CA ASN A 183 15.56 -3.91 7.62
C ASN A 183 16.78 -2.99 7.50
N LEU A 184 16.98 -2.43 6.30
CA LEU A 184 18.13 -1.60 5.95
C LEU A 184 17.97 -0.12 6.30
N ILE A 185 16.83 0.30 6.86
CA ILE A 185 16.49 1.73 7.05
C ILE A 185 17.51 2.53 7.89
N HIS A 186 18.17 1.86 8.84
CA HIS A 186 19.17 2.43 9.74
C HIS A 186 20.60 1.95 9.42
N HIS A 187 20.81 1.30 8.28
CA HIS A 187 22.13 0.80 7.91
C HIS A 187 23.10 1.98 7.68
N PRO A 188 24.35 1.92 8.21
CA PRO A 188 25.27 3.06 8.18
C PRO A 188 25.89 3.36 6.81
N ASP A 189 25.67 2.52 5.81
CA ASP A 189 26.25 2.66 4.45
C ASP A 189 25.69 3.91 3.73
N PRO A 190 26.56 4.86 3.32
CA PRO A 190 26.14 6.06 2.58
C PRO A 190 25.41 5.75 1.27
N ALA A 191 25.72 4.63 0.59
CA ALA A 191 25.02 4.25 -0.63
C ALA A 191 23.54 3.92 -0.35
N LEU A 192 23.26 3.25 0.77
CA LEU A 192 21.90 2.95 1.21
C LEU A 192 21.14 4.20 1.64
N GLN A 193 21.83 5.21 2.20
CA GLN A 193 21.21 6.50 2.47
C GLN A 193 20.76 7.21 1.18
N GLY A 194 21.59 7.16 0.13
CA GLY A 194 21.22 7.68 -1.20
C GLY A 194 20.00 6.96 -1.78
N ILE A 195 19.96 5.64 -1.68
CA ILE A 195 18.83 4.82 -2.13
C ILE A 195 17.56 5.15 -1.34
N ARG A 196 17.66 5.31 -0.01
CA ARG A 196 16.54 5.71 0.85
C ARG A 196 15.92 7.03 0.37
N LEU A 197 16.73 8.05 0.06
CA LEU A 197 16.22 9.35 -0.42
C LEU A 197 15.49 9.22 -1.77
N ILE A 198 15.97 8.35 -2.65
CA ILE A 198 15.32 8.06 -3.93
C ILE A 198 13.97 7.35 -3.69
N LEU A 199 13.95 6.31 -2.85
CA LEU A 199 12.74 5.56 -2.54
C LEU A 199 11.69 6.42 -1.83
N ASP A 200 12.12 7.27 -0.90
CA ASP A 200 11.27 8.24 -0.21
C ASP A 200 10.62 9.23 -1.19
N ARG A 201 11.40 9.76 -2.15
CA ARG A 201 10.86 10.60 -3.21
C ARG A 201 9.84 9.85 -4.07
N LEU A 202 10.16 8.61 -4.48
CA LEU A 202 9.26 7.79 -5.28
C LEU A 202 7.96 7.48 -4.53
N LEU A 203 8.03 7.19 -3.23
CA LEU A 203 6.83 6.97 -2.41
C LEU A 203 5.89 8.17 -2.48
N ARG A 204 6.42 9.39 -2.31
CA ARG A 204 5.65 10.64 -2.36
C ARG A 204 5.03 10.88 -3.71
N GLU A 205 5.80 10.74 -4.78
CA GLU A 205 5.32 10.87 -6.16
C GLU A 205 4.21 9.86 -6.47
N GLN A 206 4.37 8.60 -6.04
CA GLN A 206 3.36 7.58 -6.26
C GLN A 206 2.11 7.78 -5.40
N CYS A 207 2.27 8.22 -4.14
CA CYS A 207 1.14 8.57 -3.29
C CYS A 207 0.30 9.67 -3.95
N GLN A 208 0.94 10.76 -4.42
CA GLN A 208 0.22 11.86 -5.09
C GLN A 208 -0.52 11.40 -6.35
N LYS A 209 0.05 10.45 -7.10
CA LYS A 209 -0.54 9.92 -8.33
C LYS A 209 -1.69 8.93 -8.07
N LYS A 210 -1.60 8.12 -7.01
CA LYS A 210 -2.43 6.90 -6.85
C LYS A 210 -3.32 6.89 -5.61
N ARG A 211 -3.09 7.76 -4.62
CA ARG A 211 -3.96 7.90 -3.45
C ARG A 211 -5.11 8.85 -3.76
N LEU A 212 -6.23 8.27 -4.19
CA LEU A 212 -7.42 9.00 -4.58
C LEU A 212 -8.37 9.19 -3.40
N TYR A 213 -9.07 10.33 -3.40
CA TYR A 213 -10.12 10.66 -2.45
C TYR A 213 -11.38 11.07 -3.21
N PRO A 214 -12.56 10.94 -2.58
CA PRO A 214 -13.78 11.49 -3.14
C PRO A 214 -13.63 12.98 -3.52
N THR A 215 -14.20 13.35 -4.66
CA THR A 215 -14.19 14.72 -5.19
C THR A 215 -15.47 15.50 -4.90
N SER A 216 -16.58 14.81 -4.65
CA SER A 216 -17.92 15.39 -4.42
C SER A 216 -18.11 16.00 -3.03
N GLY A 217 -17.08 16.01 -2.18
CA GLY A 217 -17.18 16.53 -0.82
C GLY A 217 -15.83 16.75 -0.15
N GLU A 218 -15.86 17.48 0.96
CA GLU A 218 -14.69 17.64 1.81
C GLU A 218 -14.45 16.35 2.59
N VAL A 219 -13.25 15.80 2.47
CA VAL A 219 -12.80 14.72 3.36
C VAL A 219 -11.87 15.37 4.37
N PRO A 220 -12.24 15.46 5.65
CA PRO A 220 -11.41 16.10 6.65
C PRO A 220 -10.13 15.29 6.89
N ASN A 221 -9.06 15.99 7.28
CA ASN A 221 -7.82 15.42 7.81
C ASN A 221 -7.11 14.40 6.90
N LYS A 222 -7.29 14.48 5.57
CA LYS A 222 -6.59 13.61 4.60
C LYS A 222 -5.08 13.62 4.90
N PRO A 223 -4.41 12.47 5.10
CA PRO A 223 -2.96 12.44 5.20
C PRO A 223 -2.32 13.03 3.95
N SER A 224 -1.30 13.85 4.16
CA SER A 224 -0.47 14.35 3.07
C SER A 224 0.42 13.25 2.54
N CYS A 225 0.59 13.21 1.21
CA CYS A 225 1.70 12.53 0.57
C CYS A 225 2.98 13.35 0.81
N SER A 226 3.47 13.29 2.05
CA SER A 226 4.58 14.08 2.60
C SER A 226 5.91 13.39 2.50
#